data_AF-A0A7K2M7J4-F1
#
_entry.id   AF-A0A7K2M7J4-F1
#
_cell.length_a   1.000
_cell.length_b   1.000
_cell.length_c   1.000
_cell.angle_alpha   90.00
_cell.angle_beta   90.00
_cell.angle_gamma   90.00
#
_symmetry.space_group_name_H-M   'P 1'
#
loop_
_entity.id
_entity.type
_entity.pdbx_description
1 polymer ?
#
loop_
_entity_poly.entity_id
_entity_poly.type
_entity_poly.pdbx_seq_one_letter_code
_entity_poly.pdbx_strand_id
1 'polypeptide(L)'
;PGHTAHDLAVLVPGERPVVFCGDLVEESGEPQAGPDAVPSRWPAALDRLLELGGPDAVYVPGHGAVVDAAFVRAQRDALARRFGVSP
;
A
#
# COMPACT_ATOMS: atom_id res chain seq x y z
N PRO A 1 0.81 9.51 4.14
CA PRO A 1 -0.51 9.38 4.78
C PRO A 1 -1.42 8.42 4.01
N GLY A 2 -2.02 7.46 4.70
CA GLY A 2 -2.97 6.50 4.14
C GLY A 2 -3.78 5.85 5.25
N HIS A 3 -3.35 4.67 5.71
CA HIS A 3 -3.95 3.96 6.84
C HIS A 3 -3.89 4.79 8.13
N THR A 4 -2.79 5.53 8.31
CA THR A 4 -2.67 6.62 9.28
C THR A 4 -2.07 7.88 8.65
N ALA A 5 -2.05 8.98 9.40
CA ALA A 5 -1.28 10.16 9.00
C ALA A 5 0.25 9.93 8.95
N HIS A 6 0.76 8.90 9.62
CA HIS A 6 2.19 8.72 9.92
C HIS A 6 2.78 7.39 9.41
N ASP A 7 2.10 6.72 8.48
CA ASP A 7 2.60 5.46 7.91
C ASP A 7 4.03 5.60 7.37
N LEU A 8 4.85 4.59 7.64
CA LEU A 8 6.23 4.47 7.17
C LEU A 8 6.38 3.17 6.38
N ALA A 9 7.15 3.23 5.29
CA ALA A 9 7.56 2.05 4.55
C ALA A 9 9.08 1.96 4.47
N VAL A 10 9.60 0.73 4.36
CA VAL A 10 11.03 0.45 4.29
C VAL A 10 11.31 -0.43 3.07
N LEU A 11 12.18 0.06 2.19
CA LEU A 11 12.74 -0.73 1.09
C LEU A 11 14.04 -1.40 1.55
N VAL A 12 14.11 -2.71 1.38
CA VAL A 12 15.35 -3.49 1.47
C VAL A 12 15.79 -3.85 0.06
N PRO A 13 16.91 -3.29 -0.44
CA PRO A 13 17.40 -3.57 -1.80
C PRO A 13 18.00 -4.97 -1.89
N GLY A 14 18.01 -5.53 -3.11
CA GLY A 14 18.57 -6.85 -3.41
C GLY A 14 18.22 -7.27 -4.84
N GLU A 15 18.57 -8.51 -5.22
CA GLU A 15 18.19 -9.08 -6.53
C GLU A 15 16.66 -9.08 -6.73
N ARG A 16 15.92 -9.29 -5.63
CA ARG A 16 14.49 -9.05 -5.54
C ARG A 16 14.24 -8.06 -4.40
N PRO A 17 13.80 -6.82 -4.67
CA PRO A 17 13.54 -5.85 -3.61
C PRO A 17 12.39 -6.28 -2.70
N VAL A 18 12.48 -5.94 -1.41
CA VAL A 18 11.42 -6.20 -0.42
C VAL A 18 10.96 -4.86 0.14
N VAL A 19 9.66 -4.59 0.08
CA VAL A 19 9.06 -3.37 0.65
C VAL A 19 8.19 -3.75 1.85
N PHE A 20 8.61 -3.39 3.05
CA PHE A 20 7.77 -3.45 4.24
C PHE A 20 6.81 -2.26 4.22
N CYS A 21 5.53 -2.54 4.03
CA CYS A 21 4.50 -1.53 3.77
C CYS A 21 3.75 -1.10 5.04
N GLY A 22 3.77 -1.93 6.09
CA GLY A 22 2.81 -1.81 7.18
C GLY A 22 1.38 -1.92 6.67
N ASP A 23 0.43 -1.35 7.41
CA ASP A 23 -0.99 -1.41 7.06
C ASP A 23 -1.39 -0.45 5.93
N LEU A 24 -0.44 0.18 5.22
CA LEU A 24 -0.76 0.80 3.93
C LEU A 24 -1.26 -0.25 2.93
N VAL A 25 -0.75 -1.49 2.99
CA VAL A 25 -1.21 -2.64 2.21
C VAL A 25 -1.94 -3.60 3.16
N GLU A 26 -3.21 -3.89 2.89
CA GLU A 26 -4.06 -4.74 3.72
C GLU A 26 -4.48 -5.98 2.93
N GLU A 27 -3.93 -7.16 3.30
CA GLU A 27 -4.17 -8.43 2.59
C GLU A 27 -5.14 -9.35 3.35
N SER A 28 -5.02 -9.41 4.68
CA SER A 28 -5.85 -10.29 5.51
C SER A 28 -7.34 -9.89 5.63
N GLY A 29 -7.75 -8.81 4.96
CA GLY A 29 -9.11 -8.30 4.95
C GLY A 29 -9.27 -7.07 4.06
N GLU A 30 -10.49 -6.53 3.99
CA GLU A 30 -10.79 -5.28 3.29
C GLU A 30 -10.09 -4.09 3.96
N PRO A 31 -9.54 -3.12 3.20
CA PRO A 31 -8.89 -1.94 3.77
C PRO A 31 -9.76 -1.20 4.80
N GLN A 32 -9.24 -1.00 6.01
CA GLN A 32 -9.95 -0.35 7.11
C GLN A 32 -9.50 1.11 7.28
N ALA A 33 -10.44 2.04 7.12
CA ALA A 33 -10.20 3.47 7.34
C ALA A 33 -10.80 3.89 8.69
N GLY A 34 -9.98 3.86 9.75
CA GLY A 34 -10.33 4.38 11.08
C GLY A 34 -10.23 5.90 11.19
N PRO A 35 -10.44 6.48 12.39
CA PRO A 35 -10.39 7.93 12.62
C PRO A 35 -9.04 8.58 12.27
N ASP A 36 -7.95 7.82 12.33
CA ASP A 36 -6.58 8.30 12.05
C ASP A 36 -6.20 8.19 10.56
N ALA A 37 -7.04 7.54 9.75
CA ALA A 37 -6.78 7.34 8.34
C ALA A 37 -6.93 8.65 7.56
N VAL A 38 -6.24 8.74 6.44
CA VAL A 38 -6.36 9.84 5.47
C VAL A 38 -6.79 9.27 4.11
N PRO A 39 -8.07 8.85 3.95
CA PRO A 39 -8.55 8.10 2.79
C PRO A 39 -8.26 8.76 1.44
N SER A 40 -8.40 10.10 1.37
CA SER A 40 -8.17 10.87 0.15
C SER A 40 -6.70 10.87 -0.32
N ARG A 41 -5.76 10.48 0.54
CA ARG A 41 -4.32 10.41 0.24
C ARG A 41 -3.80 8.98 0.09
N TRP A 42 -4.58 7.98 0.51
CA TRP A 42 -4.13 6.59 0.55
C TRP A 42 -3.77 6.02 -0.84
N PRO A 43 -4.57 6.24 -1.92
CA PRO A 43 -4.16 5.75 -3.25
C PRO A 43 -2.80 6.29 -3.69
N ALA A 44 -2.53 7.58 -3.49
CA ALA A 44 -1.25 8.19 -3.82
C ALA A 44 -0.09 7.69 -2.96
N ALA A 45 -0.36 7.25 -1.72
CA ALA A 45 0.66 6.57 -0.90
C ALA A 45 1.02 5.19 -1.47
N LEU A 46 0.05 4.45 -2.02
CA LEU A 46 0.31 3.18 -2.69
C LEU A 46 1.07 3.36 -4.01
N ASP A 47 0.79 4.42 -4.77
CA ASP A 47 1.57 4.77 -5.96
C ASP A 47 3.05 4.99 -5.60
N ARG A 48 3.33 5.69 -4.49
CA ARG A 48 4.69 5.90 -3.98
C ARG A 48 5.39 4.59 -3.58
N LEU A 49 4.66 3.61 -3.02
CA LEU A 49 5.22 2.28 -2.73
C LEU A 49 5.58 1.52 -4.00
N LEU A 50 4.72 1.61 -5.02
CA LEU A 50 4.95 1.00 -6.32
C LEU A 50 6.15 1.62 -7.03
N GLU A 51 6.31 2.95 -6.97
CA GLU A 51 7.49 3.66 -7.47
C GLU A 51 8.77 3.27 -6.73
N LEU A 52 8.69 3.10 -5.39
CA LEU A 52 9.83 2.74 -4.55
C LEU A 52 10.31 1.30 -4.77
N GLY A 53 9.38 0.34 -4.83
CA GLY A 53 9.71 -1.09 -4.98
C GLY A 53 9.92 -1.53 -6.42
N GLY A 54 9.18 -0.94 -7.36
CA GLY A 54 9.15 -1.39 -8.75
C GLY A 54 8.33 -2.67 -8.96
N PRO A 55 8.20 -3.11 -10.22
CA PRO A 55 7.29 -4.21 -10.58
C PRO A 55 7.72 -5.59 -10.07
N ASP A 56 9.00 -5.79 -9.80
CA ASP A 56 9.57 -7.09 -9.41
C ASP A 56 9.73 -7.25 -7.88
N ALA A 57 9.35 -6.24 -7.10
CA ALA A 57 9.41 -6.29 -5.65
C ALA A 57 8.33 -7.20 -5.05
N VAL A 58 8.64 -7.72 -3.86
CA VAL A 58 7.63 -8.28 -2.96
C VAL A 58 7.27 -7.25 -1.90
N TYR A 59 5.98 -7.17 -1.58
CA TYR A 59 5.41 -6.20 -0.67
C TYR A 59 4.90 -6.93 0.57
N VAL A 60 5.43 -6.58 1.74
CA VAL A 60 5.07 -7.18 3.02
C VAL A 60 4.02 -6.29 3.69
N PRO A 61 2.74 -6.71 3.74
CA PRO A 61 1.70 -5.97 4.45
C PRO A 61 1.92 -6.02 5.96
N GLY A 62 1.21 -5.18 6.72
CA GLY A 62 1.23 -5.26 8.18
C GLY A 62 0.67 -6.59 8.70
N HIS A 63 -0.32 -7.15 7.99
CA HIS A 63 -0.97 -8.41 8.32
C HIS A 63 -1.29 -9.23 7.06
N GLY A 64 -1.12 -10.55 7.17
CA GLY A 64 -1.45 -11.50 6.09
C GLY A 64 -0.24 -12.01 5.34
N ALA A 65 -0.49 -12.49 4.12
CA ALA A 65 0.53 -13.04 3.23
C ALA A 65 1.32 -11.94 2.50
N VAL A 66 2.55 -12.26 2.09
CA VAL A 66 3.35 -11.39 1.21
C VAL A 66 2.70 -11.31 -0.17
N VAL A 67 2.65 -10.11 -0.75
CA VAL A 67 1.99 -9.83 -2.03
C VAL A 67 2.94 -9.27 -3.07
N ASP A 68 2.47 -9.18 -4.32
CA ASP A 68 3.20 -8.60 -5.44
C ASP A 68 2.70 -7.18 -5.79
N ALA A 69 3.36 -6.56 -6.77
CA ALA A 69 2.96 -5.24 -7.27
C ALA A 69 1.55 -5.22 -7.90
N ALA A 70 1.04 -6.35 -8.40
CA ALA A 70 -0.30 -6.41 -8.99
C ALA A 70 -1.38 -6.29 -7.90
N PHE A 71 -1.19 -6.96 -6.76
CA PHE A 71 -2.05 -6.80 -5.59
C PHE A 71 -2.11 -5.35 -5.12
N VAL A 72 -0.94 -4.70 -4.96
CA VAL A 72 -0.88 -3.30 -4.48
C VAL A 72 -1.60 -2.35 -5.44
N ARG A 73 -1.47 -2.55 -6.76
CA ARG A 73 -2.25 -1.78 -7.76
C ARG A 73 -3.75 -2.01 -7.64
N ALA A 74 -4.18 -3.26 -7.44
CA ALA A 74 -5.60 -3.58 -7.28
C ALA A 74 -6.19 -2.91 -6.03
N GLN A 75 -5.48 -2.94 -4.91
CA GLN A 75 -5.87 -2.22 -3.69
C GLN A 75 -5.94 -0.71 -3.92
N ARG A 76 -4.93 -0.13 -4.60
CA ARG A 76 -4.90 1.29 -4.98
C ARG A 76 -6.15 1.68 -5.77
N ASP A 77 -6.48 0.91 -6.80
CA ASP A 77 -7.65 1.17 -7.64
C ASP A 77 -8.96 1.02 -6.86
N ALA A 78 -9.04 0.04 -5.95
CA ALA A 78 -10.21 -0.15 -5.10
C ALA A 78 -10.41 1.02 -4.13
N LEU A 79 -9.34 1.51 -3.50
CA LEU A 79 -9.39 2.65 -2.60
C LEU A 79 -9.73 3.95 -3.34
N ALA A 80 -9.16 4.16 -4.53
CA ALA A 80 -9.46 5.29 -5.40
C ALA A 80 -10.96 5.35 -5.74
N ARG A 81 -11.55 4.21 -6.14
CA ARG A 81 -12.99 4.10 -6.39
C ARG A 81 -13.81 4.33 -5.11
N ARG A 82 -13.42 3.69 -4.00
CA ARG A 82 -14.15 3.77 -2.71
C ARG A 82 -14.22 5.20 -2.17
N PHE A 83 -13.15 5.98 -2.33
CA PHE A 83 -13.05 7.33 -1.78
C PHE A 83 -13.23 8.45 -2.81
N GLY A 84 -13.58 8.11 -4.05
CA GLY A 84 -13.83 9.11 -5.11
C GLY A 84 -12.59 9.93 -5.48
N VAL A 85 -11.40 9.33 -5.38
CA VAL A 85 -10.13 9.97 -5.74
C VAL A 85 -9.77 9.54 -7.16
N SER A 86 -9.73 10.48 -8.11
CA SER A 86 -9.19 10.21 -9.43
C SER A 86 -7.66 9.98 -9.34
N PRO A 87 -7.11 8.99 -10.07
CA PRO A 87 -5.66 8.85 -10.21
C PRO A 87 -5.03 10.07 -10.90
#